data_AF-A0A4Y2QFG2-F1
#
_entry.id   AF-A0A4Y2QFG2-F1
#
_cell.length_a   1.000
_cell.length_b   1.000
_cell.length_c   1.000
_cell.angle_alpha   90.00
_cell.angle_beta   90.00
_cell.angle_gamma   90.00
#
_symmetry.space_group_name_H-M   'P 1'
#
loop_
_entity.id
_entity.type
_entity.pdbx_description
1 polymer ?
#
loop_
_entity_poly.entity_id
_entity_poly.type
_entity_poly.pdbx_seq_one_letter_code
_entity_poly.pdbx_strand_id
1 'polypeptide(L)'
;MLKTNSPIARSIQNSMYNTHNIRLGWVRAHVGYLGNEKADELAKEAITYTEAEVFTVALPRKQCETRWQRRRDDGINGRSKYEVIKKVGLRNHNWPRQLIQFIIGHGPFPSYLFRFGKHPDNCCACGQPDTPLHYASECHLTLSYHLRCPADQHIEAWMKSITNHRPLTNKITDLLNFIPSQEDLLKSEQPE
;
A
#
# COMPACT_ATOMS: atom_id res chain seq x y z
N MET A 1 -2.64 -19.84 -15.03
CA MET A 1 -3.05 -19.13 -16.27
C MET A 1 -4.54 -18.84 -16.17
N LEU A 2 -4.97 -17.58 -16.31
CA LEU A 2 -6.40 -17.21 -16.20
C LEU A 2 -7.18 -17.85 -17.34
N LYS A 3 -8.17 -18.70 -17.04
CA LYS A 3 -9.06 -19.28 -18.06
C LYS A 3 -9.87 -18.16 -18.72
N THR A 4 -9.77 -18.04 -20.05
CA THR A 4 -10.52 -17.05 -20.84
C THR A 4 -11.11 -17.69 -22.10
N ASN A 5 -12.33 -17.28 -22.44
CA ASN A 5 -13.05 -17.73 -23.64
C ASN A 5 -12.76 -16.84 -24.86
N SER A 6 -12.14 -15.67 -24.68
CA SER A 6 -11.84 -14.76 -25.79
C SER A 6 -10.61 -15.25 -26.59
N PRO A 7 -10.74 -15.44 -27.92
CA PRO A 7 -9.61 -15.87 -28.76
C PRO A 7 -8.49 -14.82 -28.78
N ILE A 8 -8.83 -13.53 -28.77
CA ILE A 8 -7.86 -12.43 -28.71
C ILE A 8 -7.08 -12.47 -27.38
N ALA A 9 -7.79 -12.62 -26.26
CA ALA A 9 -7.14 -12.69 -24.95
C ALA A 9 -6.19 -13.89 -24.82
N ARG A 10 -6.58 -15.04 -25.39
CA ARG A 10 -5.73 -16.24 -25.44
C ARG A 10 -4.48 -16.01 -26.30
N SER A 11 -4.61 -15.35 -27.44
CA SER A 11 -3.47 -14.98 -28.28
C SER A 11 -2.49 -14.08 -27.52
N ILE A 12 -2.98 -13.03 -26.86
CA ILE A 12 -2.15 -12.12 -26.06
C ILE A 12 -1.45 -12.87 -24.93
N GLN A 13 -2.16 -13.75 -24.20
CA GLN A 13 -1.58 -14.56 -23.14
C GLN A 13 -0.43 -15.44 -23.65
N ASN A 14 -0.62 -16.11 -24.79
CA ASN A 14 0.42 -16.96 -25.40
C ASN A 14 1.64 -16.12 -25.83
N SER A 15 1.42 -14.96 -26.45
CA SER A 15 2.51 -14.04 -26.82
C SER A 15 3.29 -13.55 -25.60
N MET A 16 2.59 -13.18 -24.53
CA MET A 16 3.24 -12.76 -23.28
C MET A 16 4.01 -13.91 -22.61
N TYR A 17 3.50 -15.14 -22.69
CA TYR A 17 4.18 -16.31 -22.12
C TYR A 17 5.47 -16.65 -22.86
N ASN A 18 5.48 -16.52 -24.19
CA ASN A 18 6.64 -16.86 -25.02
C ASN A 18 7.70 -15.75 -25.09
N THR A 19 7.35 -14.52 -24.72
CA THR A 19 8.28 -13.38 -24.77
C THR A 19 8.89 -13.13 -23.39
N HIS A 20 10.20 -13.21 -23.30
CA HIS A 20 10.93 -12.85 -22.09
C HIS A 20 11.21 -11.33 -22.09
N ASN A 21 11.12 -10.66 -20.93
CA ASN A 21 11.38 -9.22 -20.71
C ASN A 21 10.27 -8.21 -21.06
N ILE A 22 8.99 -8.59 -21.01
CA ILE A 22 7.89 -7.61 -21.08
C ILE A 22 7.66 -6.96 -19.71
N ARG A 23 7.49 -5.63 -19.68
CA ARG A 23 7.05 -4.87 -18.50
C ARG A 23 5.77 -4.12 -18.84
N LEU A 24 4.72 -4.36 -18.08
CA LEU A 24 3.44 -3.67 -18.22
C LEU A 24 3.35 -2.51 -17.25
N GLY A 25 2.79 -1.39 -17.71
CA GLY A 25 2.52 -0.22 -16.90
C GLY A 25 1.32 0.53 -17.45
N TRP A 26 0.51 1.11 -16.56
CA TRP A 26 -0.62 1.94 -16.93
C TRP A 26 -0.23 3.42 -16.88
N VAL A 27 -0.64 4.19 -17.89
CA VAL A 27 -0.56 5.64 -17.94
C VAL A 27 -1.94 6.21 -18.27
N ARG A 28 -2.22 7.41 -17.77
CA ARG A 28 -3.48 8.10 -18.06
C ARG A 28 -3.45 8.65 -19.50
N ALA A 29 -4.55 8.51 -20.24
CA ALA A 29 -4.72 9.09 -21.57
C ALA A 29 -4.95 10.62 -21.52
N HIS A 30 -4.60 11.31 -22.61
CA HIS A 30 -4.87 12.74 -22.85
C HIS A 30 -4.32 13.68 -21.77
N VAL A 31 -3.08 13.43 -21.34
CA VAL A 31 -2.39 14.28 -20.36
C VAL A 31 -0.99 14.72 -20.84
N GLY A 32 -0.71 14.54 -22.14
CA GLY A 32 0.52 15.03 -22.78
C GLY A 32 1.71 14.10 -22.65
N TYR A 33 1.51 12.81 -22.37
CA TYR A 33 2.60 11.84 -22.42
C TYR A 33 2.92 11.50 -23.86
N LEU A 34 4.03 12.04 -24.40
CA LEU A 34 4.40 11.94 -25.82
C LEU A 34 4.18 10.56 -26.45
N GLY A 35 4.64 9.48 -25.81
CA GLY A 35 4.47 8.12 -26.34
C GLY A 35 3.03 7.62 -26.34
N ASN A 36 2.21 8.03 -25.37
CA ASN A 36 0.79 7.70 -25.34
C ASN A 36 -0.01 8.53 -26.34
N GLU A 37 0.28 9.83 -26.46
CA GLU A 37 -0.37 10.69 -27.44
C GLU A 37 0.00 10.26 -28.87
N LYS A 38 1.28 9.93 -29.15
CA LYS A 38 1.69 9.43 -30.48
C LYS A 38 1.11 8.05 -30.78
N ALA A 39 0.97 7.17 -29.77
CA ALA A 39 0.28 5.89 -29.97
C ALA A 39 -1.21 6.08 -30.31
N ASP A 40 -1.89 7.05 -29.70
CA ASP A 40 -3.29 7.41 -30.02
C ASP A 40 -3.41 8.03 -31.42
N GLU A 41 -2.50 8.92 -31.79
CA GLU A 41 -2.40 9.50 -33.14
C GLU A 41 -2.21 8.41 -34.21
N LEU A 42 -1.24 7.51 -34.03
CA LEU A 42 -0.97 6.41 -34.96
C LEU A 42 -2.16 5.43 -35.04
N ALA A 43 -2.83 5.15 -33.93
CA ALA A 43 -4.02 4.31 -33.93
C ALA A 43 -5.17 4.94 -34.73
N LYS A 44 -5.28 6.27 -34.74
CA LYS A 44 -6.24 7.01 -35.57
C LYS A 44 -5.81 7.01 -37.04
N GLU A 45 -4.54 7.24 -37.34
CA GLU A 45 -4.02 7.24 -38.72
C GLU A 45 -4.13 5.87 -39.40
N ALA A 46 -4.02 4.79 -38.64
CA ALA A 46 -4.14 3.42 -39.14
C ALA A 46 -5.51 3.10 -39.76
N ILE A 47 -6.55 3.92 -39.52
CA ILE A 47 -7.85 3.76 -40.20
C ILE A 47 -7.84 4.34 -41.62
N THR A 48 -6.87 5.21 -41.93
CA THR A 48 -6.75 5.93 -43.20
C THR A 48 -5.53 5.54 -44.02
N TYR A 49 -4.45 5.07 -43.38
CA TYR A 49 -3.17 4.76 -44.01
C TYR A 49 -2.64 3.41 -43.53
N THR A 50 -2.02 2.63 -44.42
CA THR A 50 -1.49 1.29 -44.13
C THR A 50 0.02 1.25 -43.81
N GLU A 51 0.72 2.38 -43.92
CA GLU A 51 2.14 2.46 -43.54
C GLU A 51 2.29 2.63 -42.03
N ALA A 52 3.17 1.83 -41.43
CA ALA A 52 3.44 1.85 -40.00
C ALA A 52 4.86 2.37 -39.75
N GLU A 53 4.96 3.60 -39.23
CA GLU A 53 6.24 4.17 -38.80
C GLU A 53 6.60 3.69 -37.39
N VAL A 54 7.85 3.26 -37.19
CA VAL A 54 8.33 2.83 -35.87
C VAL A 54 8.75 4.04 -35.05
N PHE A 55 7.93 4.41 -34.06
CA PHE A 55 8.21 5.51 -33.15
C PHE A 55 8.75 5.01 -31.80
N THR A 56 9.97 5.41 -31.43
CA THR A 56 10.60 5.03 -30.15
C THR A 56 10.51 6.18 -29.15
N VAL A 57 9.88 5.93 -27.99
CA VAL A 57 9.77 6.92 -26.91
C VAL A 57 10.31 6.34 -25.60
N ALA A 58 11.06 7.15 -24.87
CA ALA A 58 11.49 6.80 -23.53
C ALA A 58 10.30 6.76 -22.56
N LEU A 59 10.30 5.77 -21.65
CA LEU A 59 9.28 5.70 -20.60
C LEU A 59 9.36 6.94 -19.67
N PRO A 60 8.23 7.58 -19.33
CA PRO A 60 8.21 8.82 -18.53
C PRO A 60 8.43 8.58 -17.03
N ARG A 61 9.26 7.58 -16.65
CA ARG A 61 9.42 7.11 -15.25
C ARG A 61 9.76 8.24 -14.28
N LYS A 62 10.77 9.04 -14.61
CA LYS A 62 11.24 10.15 -13.75
C LYS A 62 10.18 11.24 -13.55
N GLN A 63 9.40 11.53 -14.60
CA GLN A 63 8.31 12.50 -14.53
C GLN A 63 7.17 11.98 -13.67
N CYS A 64 6.80 10.70 -13.83
CA CYS A 64 5.80 10.04 -13.01
C CYS A 64 6.20 9.98 -11.53
N GLU A 65 7.44 9.61 -11.23
CA GLU A 65 7.98 9.60 -9.86
C GLU A 65 7.93 11.00 -9.23
N THR A 66 8.42 12.03 -9.95
CA THR A 66 8.37 13.42 -9.47
C THR A 66 6.93 13.88 -9.18
N ARG A 67 6.01 13.60 -10.09
CA ARG A 67 4.60 13.97 -9.94
C ARG A 67 3.95 13.23 -8.76
N TRP A 68 4.27 11.95 -8.59
CA TRP A 68 3.74 11.15 -7.51
C TRP A 68 4.31 11.58 -6.15
N GLN A 69 5.61 11.90 -6.07
CA GLN A 69 6.23 12.46 -4.89
C GLN A 69 5.54 13.77 -4.49
N ARG A 70 5.39 14.73 -5.41
CA ARG A 70 4.74 16.02 -5.12
C ARG A 70 3.34 15.84 -4.53
N ARG A 71 2.51 15.01 -5.17
CA ARG A 71 1.15 14.70 -4.66
C ARG A 71 1.17 14.10 -3.25
N ARG A 72 2.21 13.35 -2.93
CA ARG A 72 2.35 12.69 -1.64
C ARG A 72 2.88 13.65 -0.57
N ASP A 73 3.75 14.58 -0.94
CA ASP A 73 4.24 15.63 -0.05
C ASP A 73 3.08 16.55 0.35
N ASP A 74 2.27 16.96 -0.63
CA ASP A 74 1.12 17.88 -0.44
C ASP A 74 -0.11 17.20 0.20
N GLY A 75 -0.25 15.87 0.06
CA GLY A 75 -1.45 15.14 0.46
C GLY A 75 -1.50 14.78 1.95
N ILE A 76 -2.62 15.02 2.63
CA ILE A 76 -2.81 14.72 4.06
C ILE A 76 -3.01 13.23 4.40
N ASN A 77 -3.28 12.39 3.40
CA ASN A 77 -3.59 10.97 3.60
C ASN A 77 -2.33 10.10 3.63
N GLY A 78 -2.31 9.09 4.49
CA GLY A 78 -1.22 8.10 4.55
C GLY A 78 0.09 8.64 5.12
N ARG A 79 0.01 9.64 6.03
CA ARG A 79 1.18 10.25 6.67
C ARG A 79 2.03 9.28 7.48
N SER A 80 1.41 8.28 8.12
CA SER A 80 2.16 7.23 8.81
C SER A 80 3.07 6.43 7.86
N LYS A 81 2.62 6.13 6.63
CA LYS A 81 3.48 5.55 5.58
C LYS A 81 4.55 6.53 5.09
N TYR A 82 4.25 7.83 5.08
CA TYR A 82 5.18 8.89 4.69
C TYR A 82 6.37 9.00 5.65
N GLU A 83 6.14 8.85 6.95
CA GLU A 83 7.19 8.87 7.97
C GLU A 83 8.21 7.74 7.79
N VAL A 84 7.73 6.55 7.40
CA VAL A 84 8.61 5.38 7.19
C VAL A 84 9.32 5.43 5.84
N ILE A 85 8.58 5.69 4.75
CA ILE A 85 9.12 5.76 3.39
C ILE A 85 8.90 7.19 2.91
N LYS A 86 9.88 8.08 3.04
CA LYS A 86 9.73 9.49 2.61
C LYS A 86 9.75 9.65 1.08
N LYS A 87 10.63 8.89 0.41
CA LYS A 87 10.79 8.97 -1.04
C LYS A 87 10.03 7.86 -1.76
N VAL A 88 9.31 8.26 -2.79
CA VAL A 88 8.73 7.34 -3.75
C VAL A 88 9.82 6.60 -4.52
N GLY A 89 9.57 5.35 -4.83
CA GLY A 89 10.51 4.56 -5.60
C GLY A 89 9.95 3.20 -5.95
N LEU A 90 10.68 2.49 -6.80
CA LEU A 90 10.33 1.15 -7.27
C LEU A 90 10.82 0.04 -6.34
N ARG A 91 11.52 0.40 -5.26
CA ARG A 91 12.05 -0.58 -4.30
C ARG A 91 10.90 -1.29 -3.61
N ASN A 92 10.85 -2.60 -3.79
CA ASN A 92 10.00 -3.45 -2.96
C ASN A 92 10.70 -3.68 -1.62
N HIS A 93 10.00 -3.39 -0.53
CA HIS A 93 10.50 -3.59 0.83
C HIS A 93 10.27 -5.01 1.36
N ASN A 94 9.44 -5.82 0.69
CA ASN A 94 9.11 -7.19 1.07
C ASN A 94 8.66 -7.34 2.54
N TRP A 95 7.97 -6.33 3.08
CA TRP A 95 7.46 -6.37 4.45
C TRP A 95 6.30 -7.35 4.58
N PRO A 96 6.17 -8.04 5.73
CA PRO A 96 5.01 -8.88 5.99
C PRO A 96 3.74 -8.04 6.05
N ARG A 97 2.60 -8.67 5.72
CA ARG A 97 1.29 -8.02 5.71
C ARG A 97 0.97 -7.30 7.02
N GLN A 98 1.27 -7.95 8.15
CA GLN A 98 1.04 -7.45 9.51
C GLN A 98 1.79 -6.14 9.76
N LEU A 99 3.06 -6.07 9.37
CA LEU A 99 3.85 -4.86 9.50
C LEU A 99 3.27 -3.73 8.63
N ILE A 100 2.87 -4.04 7.39
CA ILE A 100 2.24 -3.04 6.51
C ILE A 100 0.97 -2.50 7.17
N GLN A 101 0.11 -3.38 7.70
CA GLN A 101 -1.11 -3.03 8.42
C GLN A 101 -0.85 -2.14 9.63
N PHE A 102 0.13 -2.50 10.46
CA PHE A 102 0.56 -1.70 11.60
C PHE A 102 0.97 -0.28 11.18
N ILE A 103 1.85 -0.14 10.19
CA ILE A 103 2.37 1.16 9.74
C ILE A 103 1.24 2.07 9.24
N ILE A 104 0.29 1.53 8.50
CA ILE A 104 -0.79 2.34 7.91
C ILE A 104 -2.02 2.46 8.82
N GLY A 105 -2.00 1.87 10.02
CA GLY A 105 -3.15 1.82 10.91
C GLY A 105 -4.36 1.12 10.29
N HIS A 106 -4.13 0.07 9.52
CA HIS A 106 -5.17 -0.77 8.93
C HIS A 106 -5.22 -2.14 9.60
N GLY A 107 -6.31 -2.87 9.40
CA GLY A 107 -6.42 -4.26 9.82
C GLY A 107 -7.39 -4.41 10.99
N PRO A 108 -7.01 -5.11 12.08
CA PRO A 108 -7.93 -5.45 13.16
C PRO A 108 -8.13 -4.32 14.18
N PHE A 109 -7.73 -3.09 13.85
CA PHE A 109 -7.82 -1.92 14.73
C PHE A 109 -9.27 -1.37 14.75
N PRO A 110 -9.93 -1.25 15.92
CA PRO A 110 -11.26 -0.64 16.06
C PRO A 110 -11.46 0.67 15.28
N SER A 111 -10.55 1.62 15.38
CA SER A 111 -10.53 2.89 14.65
C SER A 111 -10.58 2.71 13.13
N TYR A 112 -9.91 1.69 12.59
CA TYR A 112 -9.96 1.35 11.18
C TYR A 112 -11.30 0.70 10.82
N LEU A 113 -11.77 -0.25 11.61
CA LEU A 113 -13.01 -1.00 11.37
C LEU A 113 -14.26 -0.11 11.50
N PHE A 114 -14.27 0.82 12.47
CA PHE A 114 -15.31 1.82 12.70
C PHE A 114 -15.56 2.69 11.47
N ARG A 115 -14.49 3.12 10.78
CA ARG A 115 -14.58 3.90 9.53
C ARG A 115 -15.33 3.18 8.41
N PHE A 116 -15.43 1.85 8.48
CA PHE A 116 -16.18 1.03 7.51
C PHE A 116 -17.49 0.46 8.09
N GLY A 117 -17.91 0.90 9.28
CA GLY A 117 -19.12 0.43 9.93
C GLY A 117 -19.04 -1.04 10.39
N LYS A 118 -17.84 -1.54 10.68
CA LYS A 118 -17.59 -2.93 11.12
C LYS A 118 -17.29 -3.07 12.61
N HIS A 119 -17.21 -1.95 13.33
CA HIS A 119 -17.00 -1.88 14.77
C HIS A 119 -17.87 -0.76 15.34
N PRO A 120 -18.45 -0.91 16.56
CA PRO A 120 -19.37 0.07 17.13
C PRO A 120 -18.71 1.41 17.51
N ASP A 121 -17.44 1.37 17.92
CA ASP A 121 -16.68 2.55 18.34
C ASP A 121 -15.26 2.57 17.73
N ASN A 122 -14.52 3.66 17.95
CA ASN A 122 -13.12 3.81 17.52
C ASN A 122 -12.12 3.66 18.68
N CYS A 123 -12.50 2.97 19.75
CA CYS A 123 -11.70 2.81 20.96
C CYS A 123 -11.15 1.39 21.07
N CYS A 124 -10.03 1.24 21.78
CA CYS A 124 -9.59 -0.06 22.24
C CYS A 124 -10.51 -0.55 23.38
N ALA A 125 -10.66 -1.86 23.57
CA ALA A 125 -11.37 -2.43 24.72
C ALA A 125 -10.85 -1.97 26.09
N CYS A 126 -9.61 -1.48 26.17
CA CYS A 126 -9.08 -0.86 27.39
C CYS A 126 -9.66 0.55 27.68
N GLY A 127 -10.54 1.07 26.82
CA GLY A 127 -11.16 2.38 26.92
C GLY A 127 -10.32 3.56 26.38
N GLN A 128 -9.12 3.31 25.85
CA GLN A 128 -8.26 4.35 25.25
C GLN A 128 -8.49 4.49 23.74
N PRO A 129 -8.16 5.65 23.14
CA PRO A 129 -8.18 5.83 21.69
C PRO A 129 -7.35 4.76 20.98
N ASP A 130 -7.94 4.11 19.97
CA ASP A 130 -7.24 3.07 19.23
C ASP A 130 -6.18 3.67 18.31
N THR A 131 -4.91 3.34 18.59
CA THR A 131 -3.80 3.55 17.68
C THR A 131 -2.89 2.31 17.66
N PRO A 132 -2.21 2.02 16.54
CA PRO A 132 -1.18 0.99 16.51
C PRO A 132 -0.09 1.20 17.58
N LEU A 133 0.27 2.47 17.85
CA LEU A 133 1.23 2.82 18.89
C LEU A 133 0.75 2.37 20.27
N HIS A 134 -0.52 2.66 20.61
CA HIS A 134 -1.12 2.25 21.88
C HIS A 134 -0.98 0.74 22.11
N TYR A 135 -1.36 -0.09 21.13
CA TYR A 135 -1.21 -1.55 21.23
C TYR A 135 0.24 -2.02 21.33
N ALA A 136 1.18 -1.29 20.72
CA ALA A 136 2.58 -1.65 20.72
C ALA A 136 3.37 -1.15 21.92
N SER A 137 2.86 -0.23 22.75
CA SER A 137 3.65 0.32 23.87
C SER A 137 2.91 0.65 25.16
N GLU A 138 1.59 0.66 25.18
CA GLU A 138 0.83 1.21 26.32
C GLU A 138 -0.36 0.33 26.75
N CYS A 139 -1.00 -0.37 25.83
CA CYS A 139 -2.21 -1.15 26.11
C CYS A 139 -1.94 -2.29 27.09
N HIS A 140 -2.64 -2.31 28.23
CA HIS A 140 -2.48 -3.37 29.22
C HIS A 140 -2.89 -4.76 28.69
N LEU A 141 -3.73 -4.82 27.65
CA LEU A 141 -4.16 -6.08 27.02
C LEU A 141 -3.09 -6.71 26.14
N THR A 142 -2.00 -5.99 25.82
CA THR A 142 -0.93 -6.45 24.92
C THR A 142 0.47 -6.36 25.52
N LEU A 143 0.58 -6.38 26.86
CA LEU A 143 1.84 -6.22 27.61
C LEU A 143 3.00 -7.09 27.07
N SER A 144 2.73 -8.34 26.70
CA SER A 144 3.74 -9.28 26.16
C SER A 144 4.39 -8.79 24.86
N TYR A 145 3.69 -7.95 24.11
CA TYR A 145 4.12 -7.42 22.82
C TYR A 145 4.68 -6.01 22.89
N HIS A 146 4.77 -5.41 24.08
CA HIS A 146 5.22 -4.04 24.23
C HIS A 146 6.66 -3.81 23.76
N LEU A 147 6.81 -2.75 22.98
CA LEU A 147 8.04 -2.05 22.71
C LEU A 147 8.12 -0.84 23.64
N ARG A 148 9.32 -0.28 23.80
CA ARG A 148 9.47 0.97 24.55
C ARG A 148 8.66 2.07 23.85
N CYS A 149 7.78 2.73 24.61
CA CYS A 149 7.04 3.89 24.13
C CYS A 149 8.02 5.00 23.71
N PRO A 150 7.97 5.48 22.46
CA PRO A 150 8.80 6.58 22.01
C PRO A 150 8.28 7.91 22.55
N ALA A 151 9.17 8.87 22.81
CA ALA A 151 8.77 10.26 22.92
C ALA A 151 8.32 10.79 21.54
N ASP A 152 7.46 11.81 21.51
CA ASP A 152 6.88 12.35 20.26
C ASP A 152 7.93 12.67 19.19
N GLN A 153 9.02 13.33 19.59
CA GLN A 153 10.14 13.67 18.70
C GLN A 153 10.90 12.46 18.11
N HIS A 154 10.65 11.25 18.63
CA HIS A 154 11.33 10.02 18.24
C HIS A 154 10.40 9.00 17.53
N ILE A 155 9.12 9.32 17.32
CA ILE A 155 8.17 8.43 16.64
C ILE A 155 8.69 7.98 15.27
N GLU A 156 9.25 8.90 14.47
CA GLU A 156 9.80 8.56 13.15
C GLU A 156 10.96 7.55 13.25
N ALA A 157 11.89 7.78 14.17
CA ALA A 157 13.04 6.90 14.38
C ALA A 157 12.59 5.52 14.90
N TRP A 158 11.61 5.51 15.80
CA TRP A 158 11.00 4.31 16.35
C TRP A 158 10.32 3.47 15.27
N MET A 159 9.48 4.08 14.43
CA MET A 159 8.84 3.39 13.30
C MET A 159 9.86 2.80 12.32
N LYS A 160 10.92 3.57 11.99
CA LYS A 160 12.00 3.06 11.14
C LYS A 160 12.71 1.87 11.77
N SER A 161 12.95 1.90 13.08
CA SER A 161 13.59 0.79 13.79
C SER A 161 12.77 -0.50 13.65
N ILE A 162 11.45 -0.42 13.78
CA ILE A 162 10.55 -1.57 13.60
C ILE A 162 10.69 -2.15 12.20
N THR A 163 10.78 -1.31 11.17
CA THR A 163 10.86 -1.75 9.78
C THR A 163 12.23 -2.28 9.34
N ASN A 164 13.29 -1.91 10.07
CA ASN A 164 14.66 -2.24 9.73
C ASN A 164 15.25 -3.36 10.61
N HIS A 165 14.66 -3.65 11.77
CA HIS A 165 15.14 -4.69 12.69
C HIS A 165 14.17 -5.85 12.80
N ARG A 166 14.62 -7.03 12.35
CA ARG A 166 13.81 -8.26 12.32
C ARG A 166 13.17 -8.64 13.66
N PRO A 167 13.84 -8.56 14.82
CA PRO A 167 13.20 -8.89 16.10
C PRO A 167 12.01 -7.98 16.41
N LEU A 168 12.11 -6.67 16.11
CA LEU A 168 11.02 -5.72 16.31
C LEU A 168 9.88 -5.97 15.30
N THR A 169 10.22 -6.23 14.04
CA THR A 169 9.25 -6.63 13.01
C THR A 169 8.47 -7.88 13.43
N ASN A 170 9.15 -8.90 13.96
CA ASN A 170 8.51 -10.14 14.42
C ASN A 170 7.56 -9.84 15.58
N LYS A 171 8.00 -9.04 16.57
CA LYS A 171 7.15 -8.69 17.72
C LYS A 171 5.86 -7.95 17.31
N ILE A 172 5.95 -7.04 16.34
CA ILE A 172 4.76 -6.39 15.74
C ILE A 172 3.91 -7.38 14.94
N THR A 173 4.54 -8.31 14.24
CA THR A 173 3.81 -9.35 13.49
C THR A 173 3.01 -10.23 14.45
N ASP A 174 3.60 -10.64 15.56
CA ASP A 174 2.95 -11.46 16.58
C ASP A 174 1.80 -10.70 17.26
N LEU A 175 1.99 -9.41 17.56
CA LEU A 175 0.93 -8.52 18.04
C LEU A 175 -0.28 -8.52 17.09
N LEU A 176 -0.05 -8.31 15.80
CA LEU A 176 -1.13 -8.25 14.81
C LEU A 176 -1.80 -9.60 14.54
N ASN A 177 -1.14 -10.71 14.84
CA ASN A 177 -1.76 -12.03 14.83
C ASN A 177 -2.56 -12.30 16.10
N PHE A 178 -2.14 -11.72 17.24
CA PHE A 178 -2.80 -11.84 18.53
C PHE A 178 -4.13 -11.07 18.60
N ILE A 179 -4.16 -9.81 18.14
CA ILE A 179 -5.38 -8.98 18.20
C ILE A 179 -6.62 -9.70 17.66
N PRO A 180 -6.63 -10.23 16.42
CA PRO A 180 -7.82 -10.92 15.90
C PRO A 180 -8.07 -12.28 16.55
N SER A 181 -7.08 -12.92 17.21
CA SER A 181 -7.32 -14.19 17.90
C SER A 181 -7.98 -14.00 19.28
N GLN A 182 -8.01 -12.77 19.78
CA GLN A 182 -8.67 -12.38 21.02
C GLN A 182 -9.82 -11.40 20.75
N GLU A 183 -10.47 -11.52 19.59
CA GLU A 183 -11.54 -10.61 19.15
C GLU A 183 -12.67 -10.49 20.19
N ASP A 184 -12.97 -11.57 20.92
CA ASP A 184 -13.98 -11.59 21.99
C ASP A 184 -13.55 -10.82 23.25
N LEU A 185 -12.25 -10.71 23.54
CA LEU A 185 -11.71 -9.94 24.68
C LEU A 185 -11.39 -8.49 24.33
N LEU A 186 -11.26 -8.18 23.04
CA LEU A 186 -10.84 -6.88 22.53
C LEU A 186 -11.97 -6.05 21.90
N LYS A 187 -13.19 -6.60 21.85
CA LYS A 187 -14.42 -5.85 21.59
C LYS A 187 -15.01 -5.40 22.92
N SER A 188 -15.38 -4.12 23.02
CA SER A 188 -16.22 -3.64 24.12
C SER A 188 -17.53 -4.45 24.14
N GLU A 189 -17.94 -4.92 25.31
CA GLU A 189 -19.29 -5.47 25.49
C GLU A 189 -20.30 -4.41 25.05
N GLN A 190 -21.25 -4.79 24.21
CA GLN A 190 -22.35 -3.91 23.81
C GLN A 190 -23.16 -3.59 25.08
N PRO A 191 -23.51 -2.32 25.34
CA PRO A 191 -24.60 -2.05 26.26
C PRO A 191 -25.88 -2.61 25.64
N GLU A 192 -26.61 -3.42 26.41
CA GLU A 192 -27.96 -3.90 26.08
C GLU A 192 -28.93 -2.75 25.76
#